data_AF-A0A164TLS4-F1
#
_entry.id   AF-A0A164TLS4-F1
#
_cell.length_a   1.000
_cell.length_b   1.000
_cell.length_c   1.000
_cell.angle_alpha   90.00
_cell.angle_beta   90.00
_cell.angle_gamma   90.00
#
_symmetry.space_group_name_H-M   'P 1'
#
loop_
_entity.id
_entity.type
_entity.pdbx_description
1 polymer ?
#
loop_
_entity_poly.entity_id
_entity_poly.type
_entity_poly.pdbx_seq_one_letter_code
_entity_poly.pdbx_strand_id
1 'polypeptide(L)'
;MACMDLEMANEFRNLLDRDDLPEMIMEYDTTFNLGNYYVSWITFRFTEFMETEYSPMPTIGLACLIHLKKLQSSHEYFWNMVKEEIPEIASSKKLLICTDQEAAIVNAIERYVFPNIPRARCHIHAWKDQKMKLRSLGISSRSELAKYRSHFYELLHQKSYIEYCAVFRSFQRNSMNTEFATYFEKHIHPDMNSMGIWSLERYNVNYLLLTNRSESFNALLKRRFVKTRAYAEDEMILGSYEIVRRQLLRIKRARFGLGENWLLRRHLQHLYKLTDNTELGNIAICEEMDSIHIEEGKETEMVKYTICKMIS
;
A
#
# COMPACT_ATOMS: atom_id res chain seq x y z
N MET A 1 -2.58 -18.39 -5.83
CA MET A 1 -1.60 -18.68 -4.77
C MET A 1 -1.35 -17.43 -3.94
N ALA A 2 -1.18 -17.59 -2.63
CA ALA A 2 -0.91 -16.52 -1.69
C ALA A 2 0.51 -16.67 -1.13
N CYS A 3 1.21 -15.55 -0.94
CA CYS A 3 2.59 -15.53 -0.44
C CYS A 3 2.75 -14.42 0.61
N MET A 4 3.41 -14.72 1.72
CA MET A 4 3.83 -13.77 2.74
C MET A 4 5.26 -14.08 3.20
N ASP A 5 6.11 -13.07 3.31
CA ASP A 5 7.43 -13.24 3.91
C ASP A 5 7.31 -13.17 5.44
N LEU A 6 7.76 -14.22 6.14
CA LEU A 6 7.61 -14.33 7.59
C LEU A 6 8.44 -13.30 8.38
N GLU A 7 9.59 -12.90 7.85
CA GLU A 7 10.40 -11.87 8.47
C GLU A 7 9.69 -10.51 8.36
N MET A 8 9.14 -10.19 7.19
CA MET A 8 8.31 -9.00 7.02
C MET A 8 7.04 -9.04 7.87
N ALA A 9 6.41 -10.20 8.01
CA ALA A 9 5.25 -10.37 8.88
C ALA A 9 5.59 -10.07 10.35
N ASN A 10 6.76 -10.53 10.82
CA ASN A 10 7.24 -10.21 12.16
C ASN A 10 7.53 -8.71 12.33
N GLU A 11 8.15 -8.08 11.34
CA GLU A 11 8.34 -6.62 11.35
C GLU A 11 7.00 -5.87 11.39
N PHE A 12 6.03 -6.28 10.58
CA PHE A 12 4.68 -5.71 10.60
C PHE A 12 4.02 -5.85 11.98
N ARG A 13 4.09 -7.04 12.59
CA ARG A 13 3.56 -7.32 13.93
C ARG A 13 4.20 -6.41 14.99
N ASN A 14 5.51 -6.21 14.91
CA ASN A 14 6.25 -5.34 15.82
C ASN A 14 5.85 -3.86 15.69
N LEU A 15 5.27 -3.44 14.57
CA LEU A 15 4.82 -2.06 14.35
C LEU A 15 3.34 -1.86 14.69
N LEU A 16 2.55 -2.92 14.62
CA LEU A 16 1.11 -2.85 14.80
C LEU A 16 0.77 -2.37 16.23
N ASP A 17 -0.14 -1.40 16.31
CA ASP A 17 -0.63 -0.81 17.56
C ASP A 17 0.40 -0.17 18.52
N ARG A 18 1.67 0.01 18.12
CA ARG A 18 2.68 0.71 18.93
C ARG A 18 2.25 2.11 19.36
N ASP A 19 2.50 2.46 20.61
CA ASP A 19 2.09 3.74 21.21
C ASP A 19 3.03 4.91 20.87
N ASP A 20 4.29 4.62 20.57
CA ASP A 20 5.31 5.60 20.20
C ASP A 20 5.30 5.95 18.70
N LEU A 21 4.45 5.29 17.90
CA LEU A 21 4.39 5.44 16.45
C LEU A 21 2.99 5.95 15.99
N PRO A 22 2.91 6.60 14.81
CA PRO A 22 1.61 6.90 14.20
C PRO A 22 0.79 5.64 13.91
N GLU A 23 -0.52 5.82 13.75
CA GLU A 23 -1.39 4.74 13.27
C GLU A 23 -0.95 4.28 11.86
N MET A 24 -1.23 3.01 11.53
CA MET A 24 -0.77 2.36 10.31
C MET A 24 -1.85 2.36 9.22
N ILE A 25 -1.42 2.57 7.97
CA ILE A 25 -2.24 2.31 6.79
C ILE A 25 -1.68 1.09 6.08
N MET A 26 -2.59 0.17 5.80
CA MET A 26 -2.39 -0.97 4.93
C MET A 26 -3.16 -0.70 3.64
N GLU A 27 -2.50 -0.76 2.49
CA GLU A 27 -3.12 -0.63 1.17
C GLU A 27 -3.20 -1.99 0.49
N TYR A 28 -4.33 -2.27 -0.16
CA TYR A 28 -4.51 -3.45 -0.97
C TYR A 28 -4.97 -3.06 -2.38
N ASP A 29 -4.13 -3.37 -3.36
CA ASP A 29 -4.33 -3.01 -4.76
C ASP A 29 -3.90 -4.15 -5.69
N THR A 30 -4.53 -4.23 -6.86
CA THR A 30 -4.20 -5.23 -7.88
C THR A 30 -3.37 -4.64 -9.00
N THR A 31 -2.14 -5.11 -9.15
CA THR A 31 -1.31 -4.80 -10.30
C THR A 31 -1.72 -5.66 -11.50
N PHE A 32 -2.09 -4.99 -12.59
CA PHE A 32 -2.45 -5.65 -13.84
C PHE A 32 -1.24 -5.88 -14.75
N ASN A 33 -1.30 -6.97 -15.53
CA ASN A 33 -0.40 -7.29 -16.64
C ASN A 33 1.04 -7.64 -16.23
N LEU A 34 1.21 -8.46 -15.20
CA LEU A 34 2.51 -9.04 -14.85
C LEU A 34 2.60 -10.44 -15.49
N GLY A 35 3.00 -10.47 -16.76
CA GLY A 35 2.93 -11.66 -17.61
C GLY A 35 1.49 -12.14 -17.77
N ASN A 36 1.22 -13.37 -17.31
CA ASN A 36 -0.09 -14.04 -17.42
C ASN A 36 -0.97 -13.88 -16.17
N TYR A 37 -0.48 -13.18 -15.14
CA TYR A 37 -1.15 -13.11 -13.84
C TYR A 37 -1.62 -11.71 -13.48
N TYR A 38 -2.68 -11.68 -12.67
CA TYR A 38 -2.95 -10.58 -11.76
C TYR A 38 -2.17 -10.81 -10.48
N VAL A 39 -1.57 -9.75 -9.94
CA VAL A 39 -0.93 -9.82 -8.63
C VAL A 39 -1.51 -8.73 -7.76
N SER A 40 -2.18 -9.13 -6.68
CA SER A 40 -2.71 -8.20 -5.69
C SER A 40 -1.80 -8.18 -4.47
N TRP A 41 -1.40 -6.99 -4.05
CA TRP A 41 -0.46 -6.82 -2.96
C TRP A 41 -1.09 -6.14 -1.77
N ILE A 42 -0.88 -6.71 -0.59
CA ILE A 42 -0.96 -5.96 0.65
C ILE A 42 0.37 -5.24 0.82
N THR A 43 0.27 -3.93 0.93
CA THR A 43 1.40 -3.08 1.23
C THR A 43 1.09 -2.23 2.45
N PHE A 44 2.12 -1.75 3.13
CA PHE A 44 1.92 -0.92 4.31
C PHE A 44 3.03 0.11 4.45
N ARG A 45 2.77 1.06 5.34
CA ARG A 45 3.69 2.10 5.75
C ARG A 45 4.50 1.66 6.95
N PHE A 46 5.83 1.64 6.81
CA PHE A 46 6.74 1.31 7.91
C PHE A 46 6.89 2.48 8.89
N THR A 47 6.04 2.53 9.91
CA THR A 47 5.76 3.72 10.73
C THR A 47 6.95 4.30 11.51
N GLU A 48 8.04 3.55 11.69
CA GLU A 48 9.31 4.04 12.26
C GLU A 48 9.98 5.11 11.41
N PHE A 49 9.72 5.13 10.10
CA PHE A 49 10.26 6.14 9.20
C PHE A 49 9.28 7.32 9.03
N MET A 50 9.86 8.50 8.79
CA MET A 50 9.13 9.74 8.51
C MET A 50 8.78 9.81 7.03
N GLU A 51 7.67 10.49 6.72
CA GLU A 51 7.32 10.85 5.34
C GLU A 51 7.75 12.29 5.10
N THR A 52 8.44 12.54 3.99
CA THR A 52 8.84 13.90 3.58
C THR A 52 8.23 14.22 2.23
N GLU A 53 8.05 15.52 1.95
CA GLU A 53 7.52 16.01 0.67
C GLU A 53 8.31 15.47 -0.55
N TYR A 54 9.63 15.33 -0.40
CA TYR A 54 10.55 14.94 -1.49
C TYR A 54 10.94 13.46 -1.48
N SER A 55 10.68 12.76 -0.38
CA SER A 55 10.95 11.34 -0.22
C SER A 55 9.77 10.73 0.54
N PRO A 56 8.69 10.36 -0.19
CA PRO A 56 7.62 9.62 0.42
C PRO A 56 8.18 8.29 0.92
N MET A 57 7.83 7.95 2.15
CA MET A 57 8.28 6.71 2.77
C MET A 57 7.93 5.53 1.86
N PRO A 58 8.86 4.60 1.60
CA PRO A 58 8.59 3.49 0.71
C PRO A 58 7.41 2.68 1.25
N THR A 59 6.44 2.45 0.40
CA THR A 59 5.36 1.49 0.65
C THR A 59 5.96 0.09 0.53
N ILE A 60 5.80 -0.71 1.58
CA ILE A 60 6.48 -2.00 1.75
C ILE A 60 5.50 -3.13 1.49
N GLY A 61 5.92 -4.14 0.73
CA GLY A 61 5.11 -5.33 0.48
C GLY A 61 5.08 -6.24 1.70
N LEU A 62 3.88 -6.59 2.16
CA LEU A 62 3.67 -7.56 3.25
C LEU A 62 3.38 -8.96 2.69
N ALA A 63 2.38 -9.03 1.81
CA ALA A 63 1.91 -10.28 1.23
C ALA A 63 1.33 -10.03 -0.16
N CYS A 64 1.36 -11.05 -1.01
CA CYS A 64 0.79 -10.99 -2.35
C CYS A 64 -0.11 -12.19 -2.67
N LEU A 65 -1.07 -11.94 -3.54
CA LEU A 65 -1.94 -12.94 -4.15
C LEU A 65 -1.65 -12.94 -5.65
N ILE A 66 -1.15 -14.06 -6.17
CA ILE A 66 -0.97 -14.31 -7.59
C ILE A 66 -2.19 -15.10 -8.09
N HIS A 67 -2.93 -14.56 -9.05
CA HIS A 67 -4.19 -15.13 -9.51
C HIS A 67 -4.47 -14.86 -10.99
N LEU A 68 -5.29 -15.73 -11.61
CA LEU A 68 -5.70 -15.61 -13.01
C LEU A 68 -7.03 -14.89 -13.20
N LYS A 69 -7.82 -14.77 -12.12
CA LYS A 69 -9.17 -14.19 -12.14
C LYS A 69 -9.44 -13.46 -10.83
N LYS A 70 -10.07 -12.28 -10.95
CA LYS A 70 -10.49 -11.42 -9.86
C LYS A 70 -11.76 -11.90 -9.16
N LEU A 71 -11.73 -13.12 -8.65
CA LEU A 71 -12.88 -13.68 -7.94
C LEU A 71 -12.86 -13.19 -6.49
N GLN A 72 -14.03 -12.84 -5.95
CA GLN A 72 -14.18 -12.50 -4.53
C GLN A 72 -13.61 -13.61 -3.62
N SER A 73 -13.87 -14.87 -3.96
CA SER A 73 -13.35 -16.04 -3.24
C SER A 73 -11.81 -16.11 -3.20
N SER A 74 -11.13 -15.62 -4.24
CA SER A 74 -9.66 -15.56 -4.25
C SER A 74 -9.15 -14.55 -3.22
N HIS A 75 -9.83 -13.41 -3.11
CA HIS A 75 -9.51 -12.38 -2.12
C HIS A 75 -9.88 -12.83 -0.69
N GLU A 76 -11.01 -13.52 -0.51
CA GLU A 76 -11.38 -14.12 0.78
C GLU A 76 -10.35 -15.14 1.27
N TYR A 77 -9.93 -16.06 0.40
CA TYR A 77 -8.87 -17.01 0.71
C TYR A 77 -7.58 -16.29 1.15
N PHE A 78 -7.15 -15.30 0.38
CA PHE A 78 -5.95 -14.54 0.67
C PHE A 78 -6.00 -13.80 2.00
N TRP A 79 -7.10 -13.10 2.28
CA TRP A 79 -7.26 -12.35 3.52
C TRP A 79 -7.44 -13.27 4.74
N ASN A 80 -8.04 -14.46 4.58
CA ASN A 80 -8.06 -15.46 5.65
C ASN A 80 -6.66 -15.97 5.99
N MET A 81 -5.81 -16.26 4.99
CA MET A 81 -4.40 -16.60 5.24
C MET A 81 -3.70 -15.49 6.03
N VAL A 82 -3.88 -14.23 5.61
CA VAL A 82 -3.29 -13.08 6.32
C VAL A 82 -3.78 -12.97 7.76
N LYS A 83 -5.06 -13.26 8.01
CA LYS A 83 -5.65 -13.29 9.35
C LYS A 83 -5.10 -14.43 10.21
N GLU A 84 -4.84 -15.59 9.63
CA GLU A 84 -4.27 -16.74 10.32
C GLU A 84 -2.81 -16.47 10.73
N GLU A 85 -2.02 -15.86 9.84
CA GLU A 85 -0.61 -15.52 10.11
C GLU A 85 -0.45 -14.28 11.01
N ILE A 86 -1.36 -13.31 10.91
CA ILE A 86 -1.32 -12.05 11.67
C ILE A 86 -2.69 -11.76 12.30
N PRO A 87 -3.13 -12.57 13.29
CA PRO A 87 -4.45 -12.43 13.90
C PRO A 87 -4.66 -11.09 14.62
N GLU A 88 -3.60 -10.41 15.03
CA GLU A 88 -3.62 -9.11 15.71
C GLU A 88 -4.28 -8.02 14.85
N ILE A 89 -4.25 -8.17 13.52
CA ILE A 89 -4.95 -7.28 12.59
C ILE A 89 -6.43 -7.18 12.97
N ALA A 90 -7.07 -8.30 13.34
CA ALA A 90 -8.51 -8.32 13.64
C ALA A 90 -8.89 -7.52 14.89
N SER A 91 -7.95 -7.36 15.83
CA SER A 91 -8.14 -6.63 17.08
C SER A 91 -7.56 -5.22 17.07
N SER A 92 -6.89 -4.83 15.99
CA SER A 92 -6.14 -3.59 15.93
C SER A 92 -7.03 -2.36 15.99
N LYS A 93 -6.59 -1.36 16.75
CA LYS A 93 -7.30 -0.07 16.90
C LYS A 93 -6.62 1.05 16.13
N LYS A 94 -5.37 0.84 15.72
CA LYS A 94 -4.52 1.82 15.01
C LYS A 94 -4.24 1.41 13.57
N LEU A 95 -5.14 0.64 12.96
CA LEU A 95 -5.01 0.18 11.58
C LEU A 95 -6.16 0.70 10.70
N LEU A 96 -5.81 1.17 9.50
CA LEU A 96 -6.74 1.52 8.42
C LEU A 96 -6.43 0.67 7.19
N ILE A 97 -7.45 0.08 6.58
CA ILE A 97 -7.31 -0.62 5.31
C ILE A 97 -7.80 0.27 4.16
N CYS A 98 -6.90 0.54 3.22
CA CYS A 98 -7.15 1.36 2.04
C CYS A 98 -7.26 0.47 0.79
N THR A 99 -8.33 0.63 0.00
CA THR A 99 -8.54 -0.16 -1.24
C THR A 99 -9.02 0.72 -2.40
N ASP A 100 -9.04 0.18 -3.62
CA ASP A 100 -9.58 0.82 -4.82
C ASP A 100 -11.13 0.72 -4.94
N GLN A 101 -11.81 0.21 -3.91
CA GLN A 101 -13.25 -0.04 -3.86
C GLN A 101 -13.77 -1.09 -4.87
N GLU A 102 -12.91 -1.97 -5.40
CA GLU A 102 -13.39 -3.11 -6.21
C GLU A 102 -14.30 -4.01 -5.35
N ALA A 103 -15.54 -4.25 -5.79
CA ALA A 103 -16.56 -4.93 -4.98
C ALA A 103 -16.11 -6.30 -4.45
N ALA A 104 -15.37 -7.08 -5.26
CA ALA A 104 -14.82 -8.37 -4.86
C ALA A 104 -13.82 -8.24 -3.69
N ILE A 105 -13.02 -7.17 -3.68
CA ILE A 105 -12.05 -6.89 -2.62
C ILE A 105 -12.76 -6.39 -1.37
N VAL A 106 -13.62 -5.40 -1.54
CA VAL A 106 -14.38 -4.75 -0.46
C VAL A 106 -15.20 -5.77 0.30
N ASN A 107 -15.94 -6.63 -0.42
CA ASN A 107 -16.75 -7.67 0.19
C ASN A 107 -15.88 -8.68 0.95
N ALA A 108 -14.79 -9.17 0.34
CA ALA A 108 -13.89 -10.13 0.98
C ALA A 108 -13.38 -9.62 2.34
N ILE A 109 -12.95 -8.36 2.40
CA ILE A 109 -12.41 -7.77 3.63
C ILE A 109 -13.51 -7.45 4.62
N GLU A 110 -14.48 -6.63 4.25
CA GLU A 110 -15.48 -6.07 5.17
C GLU A 110 -16.48 -7.10 5.64
N ARG A 111 -16.98 -7.95 4.75
CA ARG A 111 -18.09 -8.84 5.10
C ARG A 111 -17.63 -10.13 5.75
N TYR A 112 -16.41 -10.58 5.42
CA TYR A 112 -15.99 -11.94 5.75
C TYR A 112 -14.77 -12.00 6.69
N VAL A 113 -13.76 -11.15 6.51
CA VAL A 113 -12.48 -11.33 7.24
C VAL A 113 -12.27 -10.33 8.38
N PHE A 114 -12.42 -9.03 8.10
CA PHE A 114 -12.12 -7.91 9.01
C PHE A 114 -13.24 -6.86 9.05
N PRO A 115 -14.44 -7.20 9.54
CA PRO A 115 -15.60 -6.29 9.55
C PRO A 115 -15.43 -5.04 10.41
N ASN A 116 -14.57 -5.10 11.42
CA ASN A 116 -14.43 -4.03 12.42
C ASN A 116 -13.26 -3.09 12.13
N ILE A 117 -12.46 -3.35 11.09
CA ILE A 117 -11.30 -2.52 10.77
C ILE A 117 -11.74 -1.33 9.93
N PRO A 118 -11.40 -0.09 10.33
CA PRO A 118 -11.68 1.10 9.54
C PRO A 118 -11.17 0.98 8.10
N ARG A 119 -11.90 1.59 7.17
CA ARG A 119 -11.53 1.58 5.75
C ARG A 119 -11.50 2.97 5.15
N ALA A 120 -10.65 3.12 4.16
CA ALA A 120 -10.62 4.28 3.28
C ALA A 120 -10.54 3.84 1.82
N ARG A 121 -11.01 4.72 0.94
CA ARG A 121 -10.81 4.58 -0.50
C ARG A 121 -9.52 5.28 -0.91
N CYS A 122 -8.79 4.67 -1.85
CA CYS A 122 -7.62 5.28 -2.44
C CYS A 122 -7.99 6.56 -3.23
N HIS A 123 -7.36 7.69 -2.90
CA HIS A 123 -7.63 8.98 -3.52
C HIS A 123 -7.33 9.02 -5.02
N ILE A 124 -6.30 8.28 -5.45
CA ILE A 124 -5.92 8.18 -6.87
C ILE A 124 -7.04 7.50 -7.66
N HIS A 125 -7.58 6.40 -7.13
CA HIS A 125 -8.69 5.68 -7.74
C HIS A 125 -9.99 6.49 -7.68
N ALA A 126 -10.28 7.15 -6.56
CA ALA A 126 -11.41 8.07 -6.45
C ALA A 126 -11.35 9.19 -7.50
N TRP A 127 -10.17 9.77 -7.76
CA TRP A 127 -9.99 10.75 -8.82
C TRP A 127 -10.16 10.13 -10.23
N LYS A 128 -9.65 8.92 -10.45
CA LYS A 128 -9.83 8.21 -11.73
C LYS A 128 -11.30 8.01 -12.05
N ASP A 129 -12.11 7.64 -11.07
CA ASP A 129 -13.56 7.43 -11.23
C ASP A 129 -14.29 8.74 -11.51
N GLN A 130 -13.96 9.80 -10.78
CA GLN A 130 -14.44 11.16 -11.06
C GLN A 130 -14.10 11.59 -12.49
N LYS A 131 -12.85 11.37 -12.92
CA LYS A 131 -12.38 11.71 -14.28
C LYS A 131 -13.12 10.92 -15.36
N MET A 132 -13.41 9.63 -15.14
CA MET A 132 -14.23 8.83 -16.06
C MET A 132 -15.65 9.38 -16.15
N LYS A 133 -16.28 9.72 -15.01
CA LYS A 133 -17.62 10.33 -15.02
C LYS A 133 -17.63 11.67 -15.74
N LEU A 134 -16.68 12.57 -15.46
CA LEU A 134 -16.58 13.87 -16.14
C LEU A 134 -16.50 13.71 -17.67
N ARG A 135 -15.68 12.78 -18.15
CA ARG A 135 -15.57 12.47 -19.58
C ARG A 135 -16.88 11.96 -20.17
N SER A 136 -17.62 11.12 -19.44
CA SER A 136 -18.94 10.65 -19.89
C SER A 136 -19.98 11.78 -20.04
N LEU A 137 -19.76 12.90 -19.35
CA LEU A 137 -20.58 14.12 -19.44
C LEU A 137 -20.06 15.11 -20.49
N GLY A 138 -19.09 14.71 -21.33
CA GLY A 138 -18.45 15.57 -22.34
C GLY A 138 -17.34 16.48 -21.80
N ILE A 139 -17.09 16.49 -20.49
CA ILE A 139 -16.05 17.30 -19.85
C ILE A 139 -14.70 16.57 -19.98
N SER A 140 -13.97 16.88 -21.04
CA SER A 140 -12.74 16.17 -21.41
C SER A 140 -11.52 17.06 -21.61
N SER A 141 -11.71 18.39 -21.63
CA SER A 141 -10.62 19.33 -21.84
C SER A 141 -9.63 19.29 -20.67
N ARG A 142 -8.34 19.50 -20.98
CA ARG A 142 -7.28 19.45 -19.96
C ARG A 142 -7.48 20.50 -18.86
N SER A 143 -7.91 21.70 -19.22
CA SER A 143 -8.16 22.82 -18.29
C SER A 143 -9.34 22.52 -17.36
N GLU A 144 -10.45 21.99 -17.88
CA GLU A 144 -11.59 21.63 -17.03
C GLU A 144 -11.26 20.47 -16.10
N LEU A 145 -10.63 19.41 -16.61
CA LEU A 145 -10.21 18.29 -15.77
C LEU A 145 -9.23 18.74 -14.68
N ALA A 146 -8.34 19.70 -14.97
CA ALA A 146 -7.47 20.29 -13.96
C ALA A 146 -8.25 21.08 -12.90
N LYS A 147 -9.27 21.84 -13.29
CA LYS A 147 -10.18 22.55 -12.37
C LYS A 147 -10.85 21.57 -11.40
N TYR A 148 -11.47 20.51 -11.92
CA TYR A 148 -12.12 19.50 -11.08
C TYR A 148 -11.12 18.75 -10.17
N ARG A 149 -9.90 18.49 -10.65
CA ARG A 149 -8.84 17.92 -9.82
C ARG A 149 -8.46 18.85 -8.67
N SER A 150 -8.36 20.15 -8.95
CA SER A 150 -8.08 21.17 -7.94
C SER A 150 -9.19 21.27 -6.91
N HIS A 151 -10.46 21.23 -7.33
CA HIS A 151 -11.59 21.18 -6.40
C HIS A 151 -11.53 19.93 -5.51
N PHE A 152 -11.27 18.75 -6.10
CA PHE A 152 -11.16 17.51 -5.32
C PHE A 152 -10.01 17.57 -4.31
N TYR A 153 -8.86 18.12 -4.73
CA TYR A 153 -7.73 18.38 -3.83
C TYR A 153 -8.13 19.33 -2.69
N GLU A 154 -8.80 20.44 -2.99
CA GLU A 154 -9.26 21.40 -1.99
C GLU A 154 -10.23 20.76 -1.00
N LEU A 155 -11.18 19.94 -1.47
CA LEU A 155 -12.11 19.22 -0.60
C LEU A 155 -11.40 18.27 0.38
N LEU A 156 -10.34 17.61 -0.05
CA LEU A 156 -9.56 16.70 0.79
C LEU A 156 -8.72 17.41 1.86
N HIS A 157 -8.36 18.68 1.64
CA HIS A 157 -7.46 19.46 2.50
C HIS A 157 -8.18 20.41 3.46
N GLN A 158 -9.50 20.27 3.61
CA GLN A 158 -10.24 21.04 4.61
C GLN A 158 -9.85 20.60 6.03
N LYS A 159 -9.96 21.50 7.03
CA LYS A 159 -9.49 21.19 8.40
C LYS A 159 -10.41 20.25 9.14
N SER A 160 -11.67 20.15 8.71
CA SER A 160 -12.67 19.29 9.32
C SER A 160 -13.71 18.81 8.30
N TYR A 161 -14.44 17.76 8.65
CA TYR A 161 -15.57 17.28 7.86
C TYR A 161 -16.66 18.36 7.66
N ILE A 162 -16.86 19.22 8.66
CA ILE A 162 -17.85 20.32 8.61
C ILE A 162 -17.43 21.37 7.58
N GLU A 163 -16.14 21.77 7.59
CA GLU A 163 -15.58 22.69 6.60
C GLU A 163 -15.65 22.09 5.19
N TYR A 164 -15.30 20.81 5.04
CA TYR A 164 -15.51 20.06 3.79
C TYR A 164 -16.96 20.16 3.28
N CYS A 165 -17.95 19.91 4.14
CA CYS A 165 -19.35 20.00 3.74
C CYS A 165 -19.77 21.42 3.33
N ALA A 166 -19.18 22.46 3.93
CA ALA A 166 -19.43 23.85 3.55
C ALA A 166 -18.84 24.17 2.15
N VAL A 167 -17.58 23.80 1.91
CA VAL A 167 -16.91 23.99 0.62
C VAL A 167 -17.57 23.18 -0.49
N PHE A 168 -17.92 21.92 -0.22
CA PHE A 168 -18.63 21.07 -1.18
C PHE A 168 -19.95 21.70 -1.64
N ARG A 169 -20.77 22.19 -0.70
CA ARG A 169 -22.03 22.89 -1.02
C ARG A 169 -21.80 24.16 -1.85
N SER A 170 -20.71 24.88 -1.62
CA SER A 170 -20.33 26.02 -2.45
C SER A 170 -20.03 25.59 -3.90
N PHE A 171 -19.25 24.52 -4.07
CA PHE A 171 -18.94 24.01 -5.41
C PHE A 171 -20.17 23.48 -6.14
N GLN A 172 -21.06 22.74 -5.47
CA GLN A 172 -22.31 22.26 -6.04
C GLN A 172 -23.17 23.41 -6.62
N ARG A 173 -23.19 24.58 -5.97
CA ARG A 173 -23.97 25.74 -6.41
C ARG A 173 -23.31 26.54 -7.52
N ASN A 174 -21.99 26.69 -7.46
CA ASN A 174 -21.30 27.76 -8.19
C ASN A 174 -20.40 27.26 -9.32
N SER A 175 -19.87 26.05 -9.24
CA SER A 175 -18.71 25.67 -10.06
C SER A 175 -18.72 24.24 -10.60
N MET A 176 -19.66 23.41 -10.13
CA MET A 176 -19.77 21.99 -10.44
C MET A 176 -20.96 21.72 -11.37
N ASN A 177 -20.77 20.91 -12.40
CA ASN A 177 -21.87 20.44 -13.23
C ASN A 177 -22.90 19.66 -12.39
N THR A 178 -24.20 19.90 -12.60
CA THR A 178 -25.27 19.32 -11.78
C THR A 178 -25.29 17.80 -11.78
N GLU A 179 -25.13 17.15 -12.94
CA GLU A 179 -25.10 15.69 -13.02
C GLU A 179 -23.84 15.11 -12.36
N PHE A 180 -22.71 15.80 -12.49
CA PHE A 180 -21.50 15.43 -11.77
C PHE A 180 -21.63 15.61 -10.26
N ALA A 181 -22.29 16.68 -9.80
CA ALA A 181 -22.56 16.91 -8.39
C ALA A 181 -23.41 15.78 -7.78
N THR A 182 -24.48 15.36 -8.48
CA THR A 182 -25.29 14.20 -8.06
C THR A 182 -24.48 12.91 -8.03
N TYR A 183 -23.61 12.69 -9.02
CA TYR A 183 -22.70 11.55 -9.00
C TYR A 183 -21.73 11.60 -7.80
N PHE A 184 -21.11 12.74 -7.56
CA PHE A 184 -20.14 12.91 -6.48
C PHE A 184 -20.81 12.66 -5.12
N GLU A 185 -21.99 13.24 -4.89
CA GLU A 185 -22.76 13.06 -3.67
C GLU A 185 -23.13 11.59 -3.42
N LYS A 186 -23.46 10.83 -4.47
CA LYS A 186 -23.83 9.43 -4.34
C LYS A 186 -22.63 8.48 -4.20
N HIS A 187 -21.52 8.77 -4.88
CA HIS A 187 -20.45 7.78 -5.11
C HIS A 187 -19.08 8.15 -4.54
N ILE A 188 -18.86 9.41 -4.14
CA ILE A 188 -17.59 9.89 -3.58
C ILE A 188 -17.79 10.45 -2.17
N HIS A 189 -18.82 11.26 -1.97
CA HIS A 189 -19.11 11.90 -0.67
C HIS A 189 -19.18 10.91 0.51
N PRO A 190 -19.79 9.70 0.38
CA PRO A 190 -19.82 8.74 1.49
C PRO A 190 -18.43 8.32 1.98
N ASP A 191 -17.44 8.30 1.08
CA ASP A 191 -16.06 7.92 1.41
C ASP A 191 -15.27 9.09 2.02
N MET A 192 -15.70 10.35 1.80
CA MET A 192 -14.90 11.55 2.13
C MET A 192 -14.58 11.66 3.62
N ASN A 193 -15.47 11.18 4.50
CA ASN A 193 -15.22 11.19 5.94
C ASN A 193 -13.97 10.38 6.35
N SER A 194 -13.56 9.39 5.53
CA SER A 194 -12.38 8.55 5.72
C SER A 194 -11.19 8.90 4.80
N MET A 195 -11.39 9.83 3.85
CA MET A 195 -10.38 10.23 2.87
C MET A 195 -9.78 11.61 3.16
N GLY A 196 -10.48 12.48 3.86
CA GLY A 196 -9.99 13.83 4.15
C GLY A 196 -8.77 13.84 5.08
N ILE A 197 -7.94 14.88 4.98
CA ILE A 197 -6.75 15.04 5.81
C ILE A 197 -7.09 15.00 7.31
N TRP A 198 -8.24 15.56 7.69
CA TRP A 198 -8.75 15.54 9.07
C TRP A 198 -8.93 14.13 9.64
N SER A 199 -9.16 13.14 8.79
CA SER A 199 -9.32 11.73 9.19
C SER A 199 -8.02 10.93 9.11
N LEU A 200 -7.08 11.41 8.28
CA LEU A 200 -5.85 10.71 7.95
C LEU A 200 -4.60 11.24 8.69
N GLU A 201 -4.72 12.36 9.39
CA GLU A 201 -3.64 12.98 10.17
C GLU A 201 -3.04 12.03 11.21
N ARG A 202 -3.87 11.25 11.91
CA ARG A 202 -3.42 10.23 12.90
C ARG A 202 -2.57 9.11 12.30
N TYR A 203 -2.71 8.87 11.00
CA TYR A 203 -1.88 7.95 10.23
C TYR A 203 -0.63 8.63 9.63
N ASN A 204 -0.37 9.87 10.03
CA ASN A 204 0.71 10.71 9.54
C ASN A 204 0.72 10.84 8.01
N VAL A 205 -0.47 11.00 7.40
CA VAL A 205 -0.63 11.25 5.97
C VAL A 205 -0.86 12.73 5.74
N ASN A 206 0.20 13.44 5.38
CA ASN A 206 0.18 14.89 5.25
C ASN A 206 0.14 15.38 3.79
N TYR A 207 0.41 14.50 2.83
CA TYR A 207 0.61 14.84 1.41
C TYR A 207 -0.36 14.07 0.51
N LEU A 208 -1.67 14.33 0.63
CA LEU A 208 -2.70 13.66 -0.17
C LEU A 208 -2.52 13.95 -1.67
N LEU A 209 -2.78 12.94 -2.51
CA LEU A 209 -2.67 13.01 -3.98
C LEU A 209 -1.26 13.32 -4.56
N LEU A 210 -0.28 13.64 -3.72
CA LEU A 210 1.12 13.85 -4.08
C LEU A 210 1.93 12.56 -3.93
N THR A 211 1.61 11.73 -2.94
CA THR A 211 2.32 10.49 -2.68
C THR A 211 1.66 9.32 -3.39
N ASN A 212 2.39 8.79 -4.35
CA ASN A 212 1.97 7.66 -5.16
C ASN A 212 2.22 6.34 -4.41
N ARG A 213 1.53 6.14 -3.27
CA ARG A 213 1.86 5.09 -2.30
C ARG A 213 1.87 3.69 -2.93
N SER A 214 0.70 3.20 -3.34
CA SER A 214 0.54 1.92 -4.06
C SER A 214 1.10 1.97 -5.48
N GLU A 215 0.96 3.05 -6.27
CA GLU A 215 1.49 2.98 -7.64
C GLU A 215 3.03 3.05 -7.71
N SER A 216 3.74 3.53 -6.68
CA SER A 216 5.20 3.41 -6.60
C SER A 216 5.63 1.94 -6.45
N PHE A 217 4.93 1.17 -5.64
CA PHE A 217 5.12 -0.27 -5.51
C PHE A 217 4.71 -1.00 -6.80
N ASN A 218 3.57 -0.62 -7.41
CA ASN A 218 3.18 -1.14 -8.72
C ASN A 218 4.22 -0.84 -9.81
N ALA A 219 4.89 0.31 -9.76
CA ALA A 219 5.96 0.66 -10.68
C ALA A 219 7.18 -0.24 -10.47
N LEU A 220 7.53 -0.56 -9.22
CA LEU A 220 8.59 -1.53 -8.90
C LEU A 220 8.25 -2.92 -9.48
N LEU A 221 7.02 -3.39 -9.27
CA LEU A 221 6.55 -4.67 -9.82
C LEU A 221 6.61 -4.69 -11.34
N LYS A 222 6.13 -3.65 -12.02
CA LYS A 222 6.17 -3.55 -13.49
C LYS A 222 7.58 -3.45 -14.06
N ARG A 223 8.55 -2.94 -13.29
CA ARG A 223 9.97 -2.95 -13.66
C ARG A 223 10.59 -4.33 -13.50
N ARG A 224 10.23 -5.07 -12.44
CA ARG A 224 10.71 -6.44 -12.21
C ARG A 224 10.11 -7.44 -13.20
N PHE A 225 8.80 -7.35 -13.43
CA PHE A 225 8.04 -8.24 -14.29
C PHE A 225 7.62 -7.51 -15.57
N VAL A 226 8.35 -7.78 -16.66
CA VAL A 226 8.15 -7.15 -17.96
C VAL A 226 6.93 -7.75 -18.66
N LYS A 227 5.97 -6.89 -19.02
CA LYS A 227 4.65 -7.28 -19.56
C LYS A 227 4.68 -8.31 -20.69
N THR A 228 5.65 -8.23 -21.61
CA THR A 228 5.70 -9.09 -22.81
C THR A 228 6.27 -10.47 -22.56
N ARG A 229 6.83 -10.71 -21.37
CA ARG A 229 7.37 -12.01 -20.98
C ARG A 229 6.28 -12.85 -20.31
N ALA A 230 6.15 -14.10 -20.74
CA ALA A 230 5.43 -15.09 -19.97
C ALA A 230 6.32 -15.52 -18.80
N TYR A 231 5.80 -15.39 -17.58
CA TYR A 231 6.46 -15.87 -16.36
C TYR A 231 5.76 -17.13 -15.89
N ALA A 232 6.55 -18.10 -15.44
CA ALA A 232 6.03 -19.22 -14.67
C ALA A 232 5.66 -18.76 -13.24
N GLU A 233 4.86 -19.56 -12.54
CA GLU A 233 4.37 -19.21 -11.21
C GLU A 233 5.52 -19.07 -10.19
N ASP A 234 6.51 -19.97 -10.24
CA ASP A 234 7.73 -19.93 -9.42
C ASP A 234 8.56 -18.67 -9.66
N GLU A 235 8.71 -18.23 -10.91
CA GLU A 235 9.38 -16.97 -11.23
C GLU A 235 8.67 -15.75 -10.60
N MET A 236 7.33 -15.78 -10.56
CA MET A 236 6.53 -14.73 -9.91
C MET A 236 6.71 -14.74 -8.39
N ILE A 237 6.79 -15.93 -7.77
CA ILE A 237 7.06 -16.06 -6.33
C ILE A 237 8.45 -15.52 -6.01
N LEU A 238 9.47 -16.02 -6.70
CA LEU A 238 10.86 -15.66 -6.46
C LEU A 238 11.08 -14.15 -6.65
N GLY A 239 10.58 -13.58 -7.75
CA GLY A 239 10.68 -12.14 -7.97
C GLY A 239 9.91 -11.30 -6.94
N SER A 240 8.80 -11.81 -6.41
CA SER A 240 8.03 -11.14 -5.35
C SER A 240 8.78 -11.19 -4.01
N TYR A 241 9.35 -12.35 -3.68
CA TYR A 241 10.18 -12.57 -2.49
C TYR A 241 11.41 -11.65 -2.49
N GLU A 242 12.13 -11.57 -3.61
CA GLU A 242 13.29 -10.68 -3.74
C GLU A 242 12.94 -9.20 -3.52
N ILE A 243 11.76 -8.75 -3.99
CA ILE A 243 11.31 -7.38 -3.75
C ILE A 243 11.18 -7.11 -2.24
N VAL A 244 10.51 -8.01 -1.52
CA VAL A 244 10.30 -7.87 -0.07
C VAL A 244 11.62 -7.95 0.68
N ARG A 245 12.49 -8.91 0.33
CA ARG A 245 13.82 -9.07 0.93
C ARG A 245 14.69 -7.81 0.77
N ARG A 246 14.70 -7.19 -0.42
CA ARG A 246 15.42 -5.92 -0.65
C ARG A 246 14.86 -4.78 0.19
N GLN A 247 13.54 -4.76 0.43
CA GLN A 247 12.92 -3.78 1.32
C GLN A 247 13.30 -4.01 2.78
N LEU A 248 13.35 -5.27 3.25
CA LEU A 248 13.86 -5.63 4.58
C LEU A 248 15.31 -5.18 4.78
N LEU A 249 16.18 -5.47 3.82
CA LEU A 249 17.58 -5.06 3.89
C LEU A 249 17.70 -3.54 3.99
N ARG A 250 16.91 -2.79 3.22
CA ARG A 250 16.86 -1.32 3.29
C ARG A 250 16.41 -0.82 4.67
N ILE A 251 15.39 -1.43 5.28
CA ILE A 251 14.95 -1.12 6.65
C ILE A 251 16.09 -1.36 7.64
N LYS A 252 16.71 -2.54 7.61
CA LYS A 252 17.81 -2.92 8.51
C LYS A 252 18.96 -1.93 8.40
N ARG A 253 19.44 -1.66 7.18
CA ARG A 253 20.48 -0.66 6.92
C ARG A 253 20.14 0.68 7.56
N ALA A 254 18.92 1.18 7.32
CA ALA A 254 18.49 2.47 7.86
C ALA A 254 18.40 2.49 9.40
N ARG A 255 17.96 1.40 10.03
CA ARG A 255 18.00 1.25 11.49
C ARG A 255 19.43 1.38 12.01
N PHE A 256 20.39 0.68 11.40
CA PHE A 256 21.80 0.68 11.82
C PHE A 256 22.65 1.83 11.25
N GLY A 257 22.05 2.99 10.95
CA GLY A 257 22.82 4.17 10.57
C GLY A 257 23.33 4.21 9.12
N LEU A 258 22.97 3.23 8.28
CA LEU A 258 23.39 3.15 6.89
C LEU A 258 22.27 3.54 5.92
N GLY A 259 22.61 4.20 4.82
CA GLY A 259 21.63 4.60 3.80
C GLY A 259 20.63 5.63 4.32
N GLU A 260 19.36 5.24 4.43
CA GLU A 260 18.24 6.16 4.71
C GLU A 260 17.96 6.38 6.20
N ASN A 261 18.97 6.29 7.06
CA ASN A 261 18.82 6.52 8.50
C ASN A 261 18.21 7.89 8.84
N TRP A 262 18.42 8.90 8.00
CA TRP A 262 17.82 10.22 8.16
C TRP A 262 16.29 10.23 8.10
N LEU A 263 15.66 9.18 7.54
CA LEU A 263 14.21 8.98 7.59
C LEU A 263 13.74 8.36 8.91
N LEU A 264 14.62 7.70 9.67
CA LEU A 264 14.25 7.06 10.94
C LEU A 264 13.85 8.13 11.96
N ARG A 265 12.72 7.95 12.64
CA ARG A 265 12.26 8.88 13.67
C ARG A 265 13.34 9.04 14.75
N ARG A 266 13.64 10.31 15.07
CA ARG A 266 14.74 10.68 15.98
C ARG A 266 14.68 9.97 17.33
N HIS A 267 13.47 9.79 17.89
CA HIS A 267 13.30 9.12 19.17
C HIS A 267 13.60 7.61 19.10
N LEU A 268 13.68 6.99 17.93
CA LEU A 268 14.00 5.56 17.77
C LEU A 268 15.49 5.31 17.48
N GLN A 269 16.23 6.31 17.02
CA GLN A 269 17.63 6.15 16.60
C GLN A 269 18.52 5.55 17.71
N HIS A 270 18.22 5.84 18.97
CA HIS A 270 18.97 5.30 20.10
C HIS A 270 18.77 3.79 20.34
N LEU A 271 17.71 3.19 19.78
CA LEU A 271 17.40 1.76 19.89
C LEU A 271 18.27 0.91 18.94
N TYR A 272 18.80 1.51 17.88
CA TYR A 272 19.51 0.81 16.80
C TYR A 272 20.99 1.19 16.72
N LYS A 273 21.63 1.32 17.88
CA LYS A 273 23.07 1.63 17.92
C LYS A 273 23.86 0.44 17.36
N LEU A 274 24.82 0.75 16.50
CA LEU A 274 25.90 -0.15 16.10
C LEU A 274 26.81 -0.43 17.31
N THR A 275 26.36 -1.27 18.23
CA THR A 275 27.19 -1.76 19.34
C THR A 275 27.61 -3.21 19.16
N ASP A 276 27.09 -3.89 18.13
CA ASP A 276 27.28 -5.33 17.94
C ASP A 276 27.80 -5.64 16.52
N ASN A 277 29.04 -6.15 16.43
CA ASN A 277 29.70 -6.49 15.16
C ASN A 277 28.98 -7.61 14.39
N THR A 278 28.13 -8.37 15.09
CA THR A 278 27.37 -9.51 14.57
C THR A 278 26.28 -9.08 13.57
N GLU A 279 25.62 -7.94 13.83
CA GLU A 279 24.54 -7.40 12.98
C GLU A 279 25.08 -6.79 11.67
N LEU A 280 26.23 -6.12 11.74
CA LEU A 280 26.97 -5.66 10.55
C LEU A 280 27.40 -6.83 9.66
N GLY A 281 27.87 -7.92 10.28
CA GLY A 281 28.20 -9.15 9.57
C GLY A 281 27.00 -9.76 8.85
N ASN A 282 25.83 -9.78 9.51
CA ASN A 282 24.59 -10.28 8.90
C ASN A 282 24.12 -9.40 7.73
N ILE A 283 24.26 -8.07 7.83
CA ILE A 283 23.96 -7.15 6.71
C ILE A 283 24.92 -7.39 5.54
N ALA A 284 26.21 -7.53 5.81
CA ALA A 284 27.22 -7.82 4.78
C ALA A 284 26.98 -9.19 4.10
N ILE A 285 26.62 -10.22 4.86
CA ILE A 285 26.27 -11.55 4.31
C ILE A 285 24.99 -11.47 3.45
N CYS A 286 23.97 -10.72 3.89
CA CYS A 286 22.78 -10.48 3.07
C CYS A 286 23.12 -9.79 1.74
N GLU A 287 24.06 -8.84 1.76
CA GLU A 287 24.54 -8.10 0.59
C GLU A 287 25.36 -8.99 -0.36
N GLU A 288 26.23 -9.85 0.18
CA GLU A 288 26.96 -10.84 -0.62
C GLU A 288 26.00 -11.84 -1.28
N MET A 289 25.00 -12.35 -0.54
CA MET A 289 23.99 -13.24 -1.10
C MET A 289 23.12 -12.57 -2.18
N ASP A 290 22.76 -11.29 -2.01
CA ASP A 290 22.04 -10.52 -3.04
C ASP A 290 22.90 -10.31 -4.29
N SER A 291 24.22 -10.15 -4.12
CA SER A 291 25.19 -10.01 -5.21
C SER A 291 25.36 -11.32 -5.98
N ILE A 292 25.47 -12.44 -5.27
CA ILE A 292 25.58 -13.79 -5.85
C ILE A 292 24.31 -14.17 -6.62
N HIS A 293 23.11 -13.87 -6.09
CA HIS A 293 21.84 -14.12 -6.81
C HIS A 293 21.63 -13.22 -8.04
N ILE A 294 22.32 -12.07 -8.13
CA ILE A 294 22.31 -11.23 -9.34
C ILE A 294 23.26 -11.81 -10.42
N GLU A 295 24.36 -12.45 -10.02
CA GLU A 295 25.33 -13.06 -10.94
C GLU A 295 24.91 -14.47 -11.41
N GLU A 296 24.32 -15.27 -10.54
CA GLU A 296 23.91 -16.64 -10.82
C GLU A 296 22.40 -16.71 -11.05
N GLY A 297 21.96 -16.43 -12.28
CA GLY A 297 20.58 -16.66 -12.75
C GLY A 297 20.17 -18.14 -12.82
N LYS A 298 20.70 -18.99 -11.92
CA LYS A 298 20.38 -20.41 -11.75
C LYS A 298 20.79 -20.83 -10.33
N GLU A 299 19.84 -21.14 -9.45
CA GLU A 299 19.81 -22.43 -8.75
C GLU A 299 18.53 -22.62 -7.93
N THR A 300 17.70 -23.51 -8.47
CA THR A 300 16.55 -24.15 -7.87
C THR A 300 17.00 -25.28 -6.94
N GLU A 301 17.07 -25.07 -5.62
CA GLU A 301 16.76 -26.11 -4.63
C GLU A 301 16.74 -25.63 -3.17
N MET A 302 17.65 -24.73 -2.74
CA MET A 302 17.66 -24.23 -1.35
C MET A 302 16.44 -23.37 -0.99
N VAL A 303 15.83 -22.72 -1.98
CA VAL A 303 14.67 -21.85 -1.79
C VAL A 303 13.40 -22.65 -1.43
N LYS A 304 13.37 -23.97 -1.67
CA LYS A 304 12.22 -24.81 -1.30
C LYS A 304 12.02 -24.95 0.21
N TYR A 305 13.08 -24.91 1.03
CA TYR A 305 12.94 -25.21 2.47
C TYR A 305 12.39 -24.04 3.30
N THR A 306 12.63 -22.79 2.87
CA THR A 306 12.04 -21.59 3.51
C THR A 306 10.69 -21.22 2.90
N ILE A 307 10.44 -21.57 1.63
CA ILE A 307 9.15 -21.38 0.96
C ILE A 307 8.10 -22.44 1.39
N CYS A 308 8.50 -23.60 1.91
CA CYS A 308 7.55 -24.66 2.29
C CYS A 308 6.74 -24.43 3.58
N LYS A 309 6.88 -23.30 4.30
CA LYS A 309 5.81 -22.85 5.23
C LYS A 309 4.75 -21.97 4.57
N MET A 310 4.88 -21.68 3.27
CA MET A 310 3.78 -21.16 2.44
C MET A 310 2.84 -22.27 1.92
N ILE A 311 3.13 -23.55 2.22
CA ILE A 311 2.23 -24.68 1.95
C ILE A 311 2.37 -25.71 3.08
N SER A 312 1.64 -25.51 4.17
CA SER A 312 1.07 -26.59 4.98
C SER A 312 -0.13 -26.09 5.76
#